data_AF-A0A970BXA6-F1
#
_entry.id   AF-A0A970BXA6-F1
#
_cell.length_a   1.000
_cell.length_b   1.000
_cell.length_c   1.000
_cell.angle_alpha   90.00
_cell.angle_beta   90.00
_cell.angle_gamma   90.00
#
_symmetry.space_group_name_H-M   'P 1'
#
loop_
_entity.id
_entity.type
_entity.pdbx_description
1 polymer ?
#
loop_
_entity_poly.entity_id
_entity_poly.type
_entity_poly.pdbx_seq_one_letter_code
_entity_poly.pdbx_strand_id
1 'polypeptide(L)'
;MLDVKMVRSDPDTVRRALERRGDPTSSLDEFLAVEERRRQLLTEVETRRAERKRASDEIAAVKKAGGDADEAIAAMRALGDQIKEREAALAETEERLKVMLLDLPNIPLPDVPDGGEEDSVVLRV
;
A
#
# COMPACT_ATOMS: atom_id res chain seq x y z
N MET A 1 -15.96 -1.16 -5.36
CA MET A 1 -14.68 -0.90 -4.67
C MET A 1 -14.01 0.25 -5.39
N LEU A 2 -13.66 1.30 -4.66
CA LEU A 2 -12.98 2.46 -5.24
C LEU A 2 -11.58 2.07 -5.73
N ASP A 3 -11.09 2.76 -6.78
CA ASP A 3 -9.72 2.57 -7.24
C ASP A 3 -8.75 3.22 -6.22
N VAL A 4 -7.86 2.41 -5.64
CA VAL A 4 -6.79 2.86 -4.73
C VAL A 4 -6.01 4.04 -5.30
N LYS A 5 -5.73 4.01 -6.60
CA LYS A 5 -4.98 5.08 -7.27
C LYS A 5 -5.74 6.39 -7.21
N MET A 6 -7.06 6.35 -7.40
CA MET A 6 -7.94 7.52 -7.33
C MET A 6 -8.02 8.06 -5.90
N VAL A 7 -8.27 7.18 -4.92
CA VAL A 7 -8.34 7.55 -3.49
C VAL A 7 -7.05 8.26 -3.04
N ARG A 8 -5.90 7.81 -3.57
CA ARG A 8 -4.60 8.43 -3.28
C ARG A 8 -4.35 9.72 -4.06
N SER A 9 -4.72 9.78 -5.34
CA SER A 9 -4.43 10.95 -6.19
C SER A 9 -5.35 12.14 -5.92
N ASP A 10 -6.56 11.87 -5.44
CA ASP A 10 -7.57 12.88 -5.13
C ASP A 10 -8.35 12.49 -3.85
N PRO A 11 -7.69 12.49 -2.68
CA PRO A 11 -8.34 12.15 -1.42
C PRO A 11 -9.43 13.16 -1.04
N ASP A 12 -9.35 14.41 -1.50
CA ASP A 12 -10.34 15.45 -1.19
C ASP A 12 -11.69 15.17 -1.82
N THR A 13 -11.72 14.57 -3.01
CA THR A 13 -12.97 14.10 -3.63
C THR A 13 -13.60 12.97 -2.83
N VAL A 14 -12.81 12.03 -2.31
CA VAL A 14 -13.32 10.95 -1.46
C VAL A 14 -13.78 11.49 -0.10
N ARG A 15 -13.04 12.43 0.50
CA ARG A 15 -13.43 13.06 1.76
C ARG A 15 -14.77 13.77 1.65
N ARG A 16 -14.94 14.61 0.63
CA ARG A 16 -16.22 15.28 0.35
C ARG A 16 -17.35 14.29 0.10
N ALA A 17 -17.08 13.18 -0.59
CA ALA A 17 -18.08 12.14 -0.82
C ALA A 17 -18.54 11.47 0.49
N LEU A 18 -17.62 11.21 1.42
CA LEU A 18 -17.94 10.68 2.75
C LEU A 18 -18.76 11.69 3.56
N GLU A 19 -18.36 12.97 3.55
CA GLU A 19 -19.09 14.04 4.23
C GLU A 19 -20.52 14.20 3.69
N ARG A 20 -20.71 14.16 2.36
CA ARG A 20 -22.04 14.20 1.72
C ARG A 20 -22.96 13.05 2.16
N ARG A 21 -22.38 11.88 2.45
CA ARG A 21 -23.11 10.70 2.97
C ARG A 21 -23.28 10.71 4.49
N GLY A 22 -22.61 11.62 5.20
CA GLY A 22 -22.57 11.63 6.66
C GLY A 22 -21.66 10.55 7.27
N ASP A 23 -20.74 9.96 6.50
CA ASP A 23 -19.79 8.97 7.02
C ASP A 23 -18.59 9.63 7.69
N PRO A 24 -17.97 8.98 8.69
CA PRO A 24 -16.71 9.43 9.26
C PRO A 24 -15.58 9.43 8.22
N THR A 25 -14.84 10.54 8.12
CA THR A 25 -13.67 10.65 7.22
C THR A 25 -12.40 10.00 7.77
N SER A 26 -12.41 9.60 9.06
CA SER A 26 -11.26 8.98 9.73
C SER A 26 -10.78 7.69 9.07
N SER A 27 -11.69 6.95 8.43
CA SER A 27 -11.37 5.73 7.69
C SER A 27 -10.51 6.02 6.45
N LEU A 28 -10.71 7.17 5.81
CA LEU A 28 -9.88 7.63 4.69
C LEU A 28 -8.46 7.99 5.16
N ASP A 29 -8.35 8.67 6.31
CA ASP A 29 -7.05 9.05 6.87
C ASP A 29 -6.23 7.82 7.27
N GLU A 30 -6.87 6.83 7.89
CA GLU A 30 -6.24 5.54 8.19
C GLU A 30 -5.81 4.81 6.90
N PHE A 31 -6.68 4.75 5.90
CA PHE A 31 -6.38 4.13 4.61
C PHE A 31 -5.14 4.76 3.95
N LEU A 32 -5.05 6.09 3.91
CA LEU A 32 -3.92 6.80 3.33
C LEU A 32 -2.62 6.53 4.09
N ALA A 33 -2.67 6.45 5.42
CA ALA A 33 -1.50 6.12 6.24
C ALA A 33 -0.99 4.68 5.99
N VAL A 34 -1.90 3.72 5.86
CA VAL A 34 -1.54 2.33 5.55
C VAL A 34 -1.02 2.22 4.10
N GLU A 35 -1.56 2.98 3.15
CA GLU A 35 -1.04 3.01 1.77
C GLU A 35 0.38 3.54 1.73
N GLU A 36 0.64 4.64 2.44
CA GLU A 36 1.98 5.21 2.54
C GLU A 36 2.97 4.17 3.08
N ARG A 37 2.58 3.45 4.13
CA ARG A 37 3.41 2.37 4.70
C ARG A 37 3.67 1.26 3.69
N ARG A 38 2.66 0.86 2.91
CA ARG A 38 2.82 -0.14 1.84
C ARG A 38 3.87 0.30 0.83
N ARG A 39 3.84 1.56 0.38
CA ARG A 39 4.84 2.06 -0.60
C ARG A 39 6.24 2.07 -0.03
N GLN A 40 6.41 2.50 1.22
CA GLN A 40 7.70 2.47 1.90
C GLN A 40 8.25 1.04 1.98
N LEU A 41 7.42 0.08 2.40
CA LEU A 41 7.80 -1.33 2.45
C LEU A 41 8.16 -1.89 1.07
N LEU A 42 7.40 -1.54 0.04
CA LEU A 42 7.69 -1.96 -1.33
C LEU A 42 9.05 -1.43 -1.81
N THR A 43 9.31 -0.14 -1.61
CA THR A 43 10.61 0.46 -1.94
C THR A 43 11.75 -0.21 -1.16
N GLU A 44 11.56 -0.43 0.14
CA GLU A 44 12.50 -1.12 1.00
C GLU A 44 12.84 -2.54 0.52
N VAL A 45 11.84 -3.31 0.09
CA VAL A 45 12.02 -4.67 -0.46
C VAL A 45 12.80 -4.62 -1.76
N GLU A 46 12.43 -3.75 -2.70
CA GLU A 46 13.09 -3.63 -4.00
C GLU A 46 14.55 -3.16 -3.86
N THR A 47 14.82 -2.19 -2.98
CA THR A 47 16.20 -1.75 -2.67
C THR A 47 17.04 -2.92 -2.14
N ARG A 48 16.54 -3.68 -1.16
CA ARG A 48 17.27 -4.83 -0.59
C ARG A 48 17.45 -5.96 -1.59
N ARG A 49 16.47 -6.22 -2.47
CA ARG A 49 16.61 -7.19 -3.58
C ARG A 49 17.74 -6.77 -4.52
N ALA A 50 17.84 -5.49 -4.87
CA ALA A 50 18.92 -4.96 -5.70
C ALA A 50 20.29 -5.07 -5.00
N GLU A 51 20.37 -4.79 -3.69
CA GLU A 51 21.57 -5.02 -2.87
C GLU A 51 21.99 -6.48 -2.87
N ARG A 52 21.05 -7.40 -2.62
CA ARG A 52 21.31 -8.84 -2.62
C ARG A 52 21.85 -9.31 -3.97
N LYS A 53 21.30 -8.81 -5.07
CA LYS A 53 21.78 -9.13 -6.42
C LYS A 53 23.23 -8.66 -6.61
N ARG A 54 23.54 -7.41 -6.25
CA ARG A 54 24.90 -6.85 -6.33
C ARG A 54 25.89 -7.67 -5.50
N ALA A 55 25.54 -7.95 -4.24
CA ALA A 55 26.37 -8.76 -3.35
C ALA A 55 26.61 -10.17 -3.91
N SER A 56 25.60 -10.79 -4.53
CA SER A 56 25.74 -12.10 -5.19
C SER A 56 26.74 -12.05 -6.36
N ASP A 57 26.67 -11.00 -7.19
CA ASP A 57 27.56 -10.80 -8.33
C ASP A 57 29.02 -10.58 -7.86
N GLU A 58 29.22 -9.82 -6.77
CA GLU A 58 30.52 -9.58 -6.13
C GLU A 58 31.12 -10.86 -5.51
N ILE A 59 30.32 -11.63 -4.76
CA ILE A 59 30.75 -12.91 -4.17
C ILE A 59 31.21 -13.89 -5.26
N ALA A 60 30.49 -13.95 -6.38
CA ALA A 60 30.86 -14.80 -7.51
C ALA A 60 32.22 -14.39 -8.11
N ALA A 61 32.48 -13.08 -8.23
CA ALA A 61 33.75 -12.56 -8.72
C ALA A 61 34.92 -12.89 -7.77
N VAL A 62 34.74 -12.70 -6.46
CA VAL A 62 35.76 -13.02 -5.44
C VAL A 62 36.11 -14.51 -5.47
N LYS A 63 35.10 -15.39 -5.48
CA LYS A 63 35.33 -16.84 -5.56
C LYS A 63 36.04 -17.26 -6.84
N LYS A 64 35.70 -16.65 -7.99
CA LYS A 64 36.38 -16.91 -9.27
C LYS A 64 37.85 -16.50 -9.23
N ALA A 65 38.19 -15.46 -8.48
CA ALA A 65 39.57 -15.02 -8.27
C ALA A 65 40.31 -15.86 -7.21
N GLY A 66 39.69 -16.88 -6.62
CA GLY A 66 40.27 -17.72 -5.59
C GLY A 66 40.32 -17.08 -4.19
N GLY A 67 39.59 -15.98 -3.98
CA GLY A 67 39.49 -15.32 -2.69
C GLY A 67 38.44 -15.96 -1.75
N ASP A 68 38.54 -15.62 -0.47
CA ASP A 68 37.55 -15.96 0.55
C ASP A 68 36.38 -14.95 0.53
N ALA A 69 35.15 -15.45 0.60
CA ALA A 69 33.93 -14.67 0.61
C ALA A 69 32.95 -15.10 1.71
N ASP A 70 33.41 -15.84 2.72
CA ASP A 70 32.53 -16.42 3.74
C ASP A 70 31.78 -15.36 4.57
N GLU A 71 32.42 -14.24 4.90
CA GLU A 71 31.78 -13.11 5.57
C GLU A 71 30.69 -12.47 4.70
N ALA A 72 30.99 -12.26 3.41
CA ALA A 72 30.02 -11.72 2.46
C ALA A 72 28.82 -12.67 2.25
N ILE A 73 29.06 -13.98 2.26
CA ILE A 73 27.99 -14.99 2.21
C ILE A 73 27.12 -14.93 3.47
N ALA A 74 27.71 -14.78 4.65
CA ALA A 74 26.98 -14.64 5.90
C ALA A 74 26.10 -13.37 5.90
N ALA A 75 26.65 -12.23 5.47
CA ALA A 75 25.91 -10.99 5.31
C ALA A 75 24.76 -11.13 4.30
N MET A 76 24.98 -11.81 3.18
CA MET A 76 23.95 -12.06 2.16
C MET A 76 22.80 -12.94 2.69
N ARG A 77 23.09 -13.91 3.58
CA ARG A 77 22.05 -14.71 4.25
C ARG A 77 21.19 -13.84 5.16
N ALA A 78 21.81 -13.00 5.99
CA ALA A 78 21.10 -12.06 6.86
C ALA A 78 20.22 -11.09 6.06
N LEU A 79 20.72 -10.57 4.94
CA LEU A 79 19.94 -9.73 4.03
C LEU A 79 18.73 -10.49 3.44
N GLY A 80 18.91 -11.77 3.11
CA GLY A 80 17.83 -12.64 2.67
C GLY A 80 16.70 -12.79 3.69
N ASP A 81 17.04 -12.88 4.98
CA ASP A 81 16.05 -12.99 6.05
C ASP A 81 15.33 -11.65 6.31
N GLN A 82 16.04 -10.52 6.24
CA GLN A 82 15.42 -9.19 6.29
C GLN A 82 14.45 -8.94 5.13
N ILE A 83 14.79 -9.41 3.92
CA ILE A 83 13.88 -9.32 2.76
C ILE A 83 12.59 -10.10 3.05
N LYS A 84 12.68 -11.34 3.56
CA LYS A 84 11.50 -12.14 3.88
C LYS A 84 10.62 -11.48 4.94
N GLU A 85 11.21 -10.93 5.99
CA GLU A 85 10.47 -10.20 7.03
C GLU A 85 9.69 -9.02 6.45
N ARG A 86 10.33 -8.24 5.57
CA ARG A 86 9.71 -7.07 4.93
C ARG A 86 8.66 -7.47 3.90
N GLU A 87 8.86 -8.56 3.17
CA GLU A 87 7.85 -9.13 2.27
C GLU A 87 6.61 -9.61 3.04
N ALA A 88 6.79 -10.25 4.20
CA ALA A 88 5.67 -10.64 5.05
C ALA A 88 4.89 -9.41 5.57
N ALA A 89 5.59 -8.39 6.06
CA ALA A 89 4.96 -7.14 6.50
C ALA A 89 4.24 -6.41 5.35
N LEU A 90 4.80 -6.46 4.13
CA LEU A 90 4.16 -5.90 2.94
C LEU A 90 2.86 -6.65 2.63
N ALA A 91 2.88 -7.99 2.63
CA ALA A 91 1.70 -8.80 2.37
C ALA A 91 0.58 -8.57 3.40
N GLU A 92 0.92 -8.46 4.68
CA GLU A 92 -0.03 -8.11 5.74
C GLU A 92 -0.65 -6.71 5.52
N THR A 93 0.19 -5.74 5.15
CA THR A 93 -0.26 -4.37 4.85
C THR A 93 -1.19 -4.34 3.64
N GLU A 94 -0.91 -5.14 2.60
CA GLU A 94 -1.75 -5.26 1.41
C GLU A 94 -3.11 -5.88 1.72
N GLU A 95 -3.16 -6.92 2.56
CA GLU A 95 -4.45 -7.49 2.97
C GLU A 95 -5.24 -6.51 3.84
N ARG A 96 -4.59 -5.78 4.75
CA ARG A 96 -5.24 -4.73 5.53
C ARG A 96 -5.83 -3.64 4.65
N LEU A 97 -5.09 -3.18 3.63
CA LEU A 97 -5.58 -2.20 2.66
C LEU A 97 -6.78 -2.71 1.89
N LYS A 98 -6.77 -3.97 1.48
CA LYS A 98 -7.89 -4.59 0.75
C LYS A 98 -9.15 -4.63 1.60
N VAL A 99 -9.05 -4.95 2.89
CA VAL A 99 -10.17 -4.89 3.83
C VAL A 99 -10.69 -3.46 3.97
N MET A 100 -9.83 -2.48 4.22
CA MET A 100 -10.23 -1.07 4.32
C MET A 100 -10.90 -0.54 3.05
N LEU A 101 -10.45 -1.00 1.89
CA LEU A 101 -11.00 -0.59 0.60
C LEU A 101 -12.38 -1.22 0.33
N LEU A 102 -12.70 -2.36 0.93
CA LEU A 102 -14.05 -2.94 0.91
C LEU A 102 -15.02 -2.12 1.74
N ASP A 103 -14.54 -1.52 2.83
CA ASP A 103 -15.34 -0.70 3.74
C ASP A 103 -15.56 0.73 3.20
N LEU A 104 -14.72 1.19 2.27
CA LEU A 104 -14.89 2.50 1.65
C LEU A 104 -16.12 2.51 0.71
N PRO A 105 -17.12 3.37 0.98
CA PRO A 105 -18.30 3.47 0.14
C PRO A 105 -17.98 4.07 -1.24
N ASN A 106 -18.88 3.84 -2.20
CA ASN A 106 -18.77 4.49 -3.49
C ASN A 106 -19.04 6.01 -3.38
N ILE A 107 -18.42 6.77 -4.28
CA ILE A 107 -18.65 8.22 -4.41
C ILE A 107 -20.09 8.45 -4.93
N PRO A 108 -20.93 9.22 -4.23
CA PRO A 108 -22.24 9.63 -4.75
C PRO A 108 -22.12 10.41 -6.04
N LEU A 109 -23.04 10.20 -6.98
CA LEU A 109 -23.09 10.99 -8.21
C LEU A 109 -23.39 12.47 -7.88
N PRO A 110 -23.00 13.41 -8.76
CA PRO A 110 -23.30 14.83 -8.57
C PRO A 110 -24.79 15.13 -8.40
N ASP A 111 -25.65 14.39 -9.12
CA ASP A 111 -27.10 14.60 -9.15
C ASP A 111 -27.84 13.93 -7.97
N VAL A 112 -27.15 13.16 -7.13
CA VAL A 112 -27.74 12.59 -5.90
C VAL A 112 -27.88 13.71 -4.88
N PRO A 113 -29.09 13.94 -4.32
CA PRO A 113 -29.29 14.97 -3.31
C PRO A 113 -28.44 14.68 -2.07
N ASP A 114 -27.94 15.74 -1.45
CA ASP A 114 -27.25 15.66 -0.16
C ASP A 114 -28.25 15.39 0.95
N GLY A 115 -27.79 14.77 2.03
CA GLY A 115 -28.61 14.57 3.23
C GLY A 115 -29.26 13.19 3.33
N GLY A 116 -30.31 13.12 4.15
CA GLY A 116 -30.91 11.87 4.62
C GLY A 116 -32.11 11.42 3.79
N GLU A 117 -32.87 10.46 4.34
CA GLU A 117 -34.12 10.00 3.73
C GLU A 117 -35.10 11.17 3.55
N GLU A 118 -35.11 12.11 4.49
CA GLU A 118 -35.90 13.33 4.49
C GLU A 118 -35.63 14.27 3.30
N ASP A 119 -34.44 14.19 2.70
CA ASP A 119 -34.02 15.02 1.57
C ASP A 119 -34.26 14.33 0.22
N SER A 120 -34.88 13.14 0.22
CA SER A 120 -35.15 12.36 -0.98
C SER A 120 -36.11 13.08 -1.94
N VAL A 121 -35.74 13.12 -3.22
CA VAL A 121 -36.54 13.75 -4.28
C VAL A 121 -37.42 12.70 -4.97
N VAL A 122 -38.74 12.93 -5.00
CA VAL A 122 -39.69 12.08 -5.74
C VAL A 122 -39.58 12.34 -7.24
N LEU A 123 -39.09 11.34 -8.00
CA LEU A 123 -38.85 11.48 -9.44
C LEU A 123 -40.10 11.23 -10.31
N ARG A 124 -41.05 10.42 -9.81
CA ARG A 124 -42.31 10.13 -10.50
C ARG A 124 -43.35 9.63 -9.50
N VAL A 125 -44.59 10.09 -9.65
CA VAL A 125 -45.77 9.67 -8.87
C VAL A 125 -46.65 8.77 -9.72
#